data_AF-F0RYG0-F1
#
_entry.id   AF-F0RYG0-F1
#
_cell.length_a   1.000
_cell.length_b   1.000
_cell.length_c   1.000
_cell.angle_alpha   90.00
_cell.angle_beta   90.00
_cell.angle_gamma   90.00
#
_symmetry.space_group_name_H-M   'P 1'
#
loop_
_entity.id
_entity.type
_entity.pdbx_description
1 polymer ?
#
loop_
_entity_poly.entity_id
_entity_poly.type
_entity_poly.pdbx_seq_one_letter_code
_entity_poly.pdbx_strand_id
1 'polypeptide(L)' 'MKKLATIALTIILMALLSSSLFAAGMNDTVTLKLHAYIPERTTFSADEFGFTVASNAYNFTYSVAVQGMDRTLFVVAN' A
#
# COMPACT_ATOMS: atom_id res chain seq x y z
N MET A 1 2.41 -32.05 -50.71
CA MET A 1 1.12 -32.00 -49.97
C MET A 1 1.25 -32.43 -48.51
N LYS A 2 1.79 -33.61 -48.18
CA LYS A 2 1.88 -34.11 -46.78
C LYS A 2 2.68 -33.20 -45.83
N LYS A 3 3.84 -32.67 -46.27
CA LYS A 3 4.72 -31.81 -45.43
C LYS A 3 4.07 -30.47 -45.03
N LEU A 4 3.34 -29.83 -45.95
CA LEU A 4 2.65 -28.56 -45.69
C LEU A 4 1.50 -28.74 -44.70
N ALA A 5 0.77 -29.84 -44.81
CA ALA A 5 -0.28 -30.19 -43.86
C ALA A 5 0.28 -30.43 -42.45
N THR A 6 1.43 -31.09 -42.34
CA THR A 6 2.10 -31.29 -41.04
C THR A 6 2.52 -29.96 -40.41
N ILE A 7 3.13 -29.06 -41.18
CA ILE A 7 3.58 -27.73 -40.68
C ILE A 7 2.38 -26.89 -40.22
N ALA A 8 1.30 -26.87 -40.99
CA ALA A 8 0.09 -26.15 -40.61
C ALA A 8 -0.51 -26.69 -39.31
N LEU A 9 -0.53 -28.02 -39.15
CA LEU A 9 -1.03 -28.66 -37.94
C LEU A 9 -0.18 -28.33 -36.70
N THR A 10 1.16 -28.32 -36.83
CA THR A 10 2.02 -27.94 -35.70
C THR A 10 1.83 -26.50 -35.29
N ILE A 11 1.66 -25.58 -36.25
CA ILE A 11 1.42 -24.16 -35.95
C ILE A 11 0.10 -23.98 -35.20
N ILE A 12 -0.97 -24.64 -35.66
CA ILE A 12 -2.28 -24.61 -34.99
C ILE A 12 -2.18 -25.18 -33.58
N LEU A 13 -1.46 -26.29 -33.41
CA LEU A 13 -1.28 -26.93 -32.11
C LEU A 13 -0.48 -26.04 -31.15
N MET A 14 0.58 -25.39 -31.63
CA MET A 14 1.36 -24.43 -30.84
C MET A 14 0.54 -23.20 -30.44
N ALA A 15 -0.34 -22.71 -31.31
CA ALA A 15 -1.22 -21.58 -31.01
C ALA A 15 -2.29 -21.92 -29.95
N LEU A 16 -2.84 -23.14 -29.98
CA LEU A 16 -3.81 -23.61 -28.99
C LEU A 16 -3.15 -23.85 -27.62
N LEU A 17 -1.93 -24.37 -27.60
CA LEU A 17 -1.17 -24.62 -26.38
C LEU A 17 -0.65 -23.32 -25.73
N SER A 18 -0.27 -22.32 -26.52
CA SER A 18 0.16 -21.02 -25.97
C SER A 18 -1.03 -20.23 -25.42
N SER A 19 -2.16 -20.18 -26.13
CA SER A 19 -3.37 -19.48 -25.68
C SER A 19 -3.97 -20.06 -24.40
N SER A 20 -3.95 -21.38 -24.22
CA SER A 20 -4.37 -22.02 -22.96
C SER A 20 -3.47 -21.67 -21.77
N LEU A 21 -2.15 -21.51 -21.98
CA LEU A 21 -1.21 -21.09 -20.93
C LEU A 21 -1.50 -19.65 -20.44
N PHE A 22 -1.90 -18.76 -21.34
CA PHE A 22 -2.27 -17.39 -20.98
C PHE A 22 -3.72 -17.25 -20.49
N ALA A 23 -4.64 -18.11 -20.94
CA ALA A 23 -6.04 -18.09 -20.50
C ALA A 23 -6.24 -18.69 -19.10
N ALA A 24 -5.40 -19.66 -18.68
CA ALA A 24 -5.52 -20.36 -17.41
C ALA A 24 -5.34 -19.49 -16.15
N GLY A 25 -4.91 -18.23 -16.29
CA GLY A 25 -4.76 -17.29 -15.16
C GLY A 25 -5.33 -15.89 -15.42
N MET A 26 -6.03 -15.65 -16.54
CA MET A 26 -6.56 -14.32 -16.89
C MET A 26 -7.65 -13.82 -15.95
N ASN A 27 -8.37 -14.74 -15.30
CA ASN A 27 -9.46 -14.43 -14.36
C ASN A 27 -9.03 -14.62 -12.89
N ASP A 28 -7.79 -15.05 -12.65
CA ASP A 28 -7.28 -15.21 -11.30
C ASP A 28 -6.86 -13.85 -10.75
N THR A 29 -7.39 -13.51 -9.58
CA THR A 29 -7.06 -12.25 -8.93
C THR A 29 -5.65 -12.35 -8.34
N VAL A 30 -4.66 -11.80 -9.05
CA VAL A 30 -3.29 -11.71 -8.53
C VAL A 30 -3.25 -10.66 -7.42
N THR A 31 -2.95 -11.10 -6.20
CA THR A 31 -2.77 -10.18 -5.07
C THR A 31 -1.34 -9.67 -5.05
N LEU A 32 -1.12 -8.40 -5.43
CA LEU A 32 0.15 -7.73 -5.17
C LEU A 32 0.20 -7.27 -3.71
N LYS A 33 1.15 -7.80 -2.93
CA LYS A 33 1.43 -7.33 -1.58
C LYS A 33 2.58 -6.34 -1.62
N LEU A 34 2.29 -5.07 -1.40
CA LEU A 34 3.32 -4.03 -1.27
C LEU A 34 3.78 -3.96 0.19
N HIS A 35 5.07 -4.17 0.43
CA HIS A 35 5.69 -3.95 1.73
C HIS A 35 6.37 -2.59 1.68
N ALA A 36 5.87 -1.63 2.46
CA ALA A 36 6.43 -0.29 2.56
C ALA A 36 6.82 0.01 4.01
N TYR A 37 7.95 0.68 4.19
CA TYR A 37 8.32 1.26 5.47
C TYR A 37 7.67 2.64 5.60
N ILE A 38 6.90 2.84 6.68
CA ILE A 38 6.35 4.14 7.04
C ILE A 38 7.24 4.70 8.17
N PRO A 39 7.99 5.80 7.94
CA PRO A 39 8.83 6.37 8.99
C PRO A 39 7.97 6.87 10.15
N GLU A 40 8.55 6.84 11.35
CA GLU A 40 7.93 7.42 12.53
C GLU A 40 7.75 8.94 12.33
N ARG A 41 6.55 9.42 12.62
CA ARG A 41 6.17 10.81 12.49
C ARG A 41 5.24 11.19 13.63
N THR A 42 5.54 12.34 14.23
CA THR A 42 4.67 13.01 15.19
C THR A 42 4.55 14.47 14.78
N THR A 43 3.33 14.98 14.73
CA THR A 43 3.02 16.39 14.41
C THR A 43 2.17 16.97 15.51
N PHE A 44 2.54 18.16 15.97
CA PHE A 44 1.78 18.98 16.92
C PHE A 44 1.30 20.23 16.19
N SER A 45 0.00 20.48 16.24
CA SER A 45 -0.62 21.66 15.63
C SER A 45 -1.43 22.40 16.68
N ALA A 46 -1.44 23.74 16.60
CA ALA A 46 -2.27 24.59 17.43
C ALA A 46 -3.34 25.28 16.58
N ASP A 47 -4.57 25.34 17.08
CA ASP A 47 -5.69 26.06 16.49
C ASP A 47 -6.46 26.87 17.55
N GLU A 48 -7.56 27.53 17.15
CA GLU A 48 -8.39 28.33 18.04
C GLU A 48 -9.04 27.52 19.18
N PHE A 49 -9.14 26.20 19.03
CA PHE A 49 -9.74 25.28 19.97
C PHE A 49 -8.73 24.45 20.77
N GLY A 50 -7.42 24.58 20.51
CA GLY A 50 -6.36 24.01 21.34
C GLY A 50 -5.23 23.37 20.55
N PHE A 51 -4.81 22.18 21.00
CA PHE A 51 -3.72 21.42 20.38
C PHE A 51 -4.24 20.12 19.80
N THR A 52 -3.82 19.82 18.58
CA THR A 52 -4.06 18.52 17.92
C THR A 52 -2.74 17.77 17.78
N VAL A 53 -2.78 16.47 18.07
CA VAL A 53 -1.63 15.57 18.00
C VAL A 53 -1.89 14.47 16.99
N ALA A 54 -1.01 14.33 16.00
CA ALA A 54 -1.05 13.25 15.03
C ALA A 54 0.27 12.47 15.07
N SER A 55 0.21 11.21 15.48
CA SER A 55 1.38 10.32 15.53
C SER A 55 1.05 8.92 15.03
N ASN A 56 2.02 8.30 14.36
CA ASN A 56 1.99 6.86 14.07
C ASN A 56 2.89 6.04 15.00
N ALA A 57 3.74 6.69 15.80
CA ALA A 57 4.74 6.05 16.64
C ALA A 57 4.30 5.98 18.11
N TYR A 58 3.54 6.96 18.60
CA TYR A 58 3.04 7.03 19.98
C TYR A 58 4.13 6.83 21.05
N ASN A 59 5.36 7.32 20.77
CA ASN A 59 6.55 7.19 21.62
C ASN A 59 6.74 8.34 22.62
N PHE A 60 5.66 9.01 22.99
CA PHE A 60 5.67 10.16 23.89
C PHE A 60 4.38 10.22 24.69
N THR A 61 4.41 10.98 25.77
CA THR A 61 3.22 11.42 26.51
C THR A 61 3.10 12.94 26.39
N TYR A 62 1.87 13.44 26.46
CA TYR A 62 1.61 14.88 26.42
C TYR A 62 0.48 15.28 27.35
N SER A 63 0.51 16.54 27.78
CA SER A 63 -0.56 17.16 28.56
C SER A 63 -0.70 18.63 28.18
N VAL A 64 -1.87 19.20 28.46
CA VAL A 64 -2.16 20.60 28.20
C VAL A 64 -2.49 21.28 29.52
N ALA A 65 -1.73 22.32 29.88
CA ALA A 65 -2.13 23.23 30.94
C ALA A 65 -2.85 24.44 30.35
N VAL A 66 -3.91 24.87 31.03
CA VAL A 66 -4.70 26.04 30.65
C VAL A 66 -4.61 27.07 31.77
N GLN A 67 -4.17 28.27 31.44
CA GLN A 67 -4.09 29.41 32.35
C GLN A 67 -4.80 30.62 31.74
N GLY A 68 -6.07 30.80 32.07
CA GLY A 68 -6.89 31.83 31.43
C GLY A 68 -7.11 31.53 29.94
N MET A 69 -6.68 32.44 29.07
CA MET A 69 -6.70 32.22 27.62
C MET A 69 -5.44 31.50 27.10
N ASP A 70 -4.39 31.42 27.93
CA ASP A 70 -3.13 30.79 27.54
C ASP A 70 -3.23 29.27 27.68
N ARG A 71 -2.67 28.57 26.69
CA ARG A 71 -2.60 27.11 26.66
C ARG A 71 -1.18 26.69 26.39
N THR A 72 -0.65 25.81 27.22
CA THR A 72 0.72 25.30 27.10
C THR A 72 0.68 23.79 26.90
N LEU A 73 1.30 23.33 25.82
CA LEU A 73 1.48 21.92 25.52
C LEU A 73 2.80 21.42 26.13
N PHE A 74 2.72 20.41 26.99
CA PHE A 74 3.88 19.69 27.52
C PHE A 74 4.02 18.37 26.78
N VAL A 75 5.24 18.06 26.31
CA VAL A 75 5.55 16.82 25.60
C VAL A 75 6.77 16.18 26.24
N VAL A 76 6.67 14.89 26.55
CA VAL A 76 7.74 14.10 27.15
C VAL A 76 7.94 12.86 26.29
N ALA A 77 9.14 12.68 25.74
CA ALA A 77 9.52 11.44 25.07
C ALA A 77 9.63 10.29 26.09
N ASN A 78 9.18 9.09 25.70
CA ASN A 78 9.25 7.90 26.54
C ASN A 78 10.63 7.25 26.53
#